data_AF-A0A929GZX7-F1
#
_entry.id   AF-A0A929GZX7-F1
#
_cell.length_a   1.000
_cell.length_b   1.000
_cell.length_c   1.000
_cell.angle_alpha   90.00
_cell.angle_beta   90.00
_cell.angle_gamma   90.00
#
_symmetry.space_group_name_H-M   'P 1'
#
loop_
_entity.id
_entity.type
_entity.pdbx_description
1 polymer ?
#
loop_
_entity_poly.entity_id
_entity_poly.type
_entity_poly.pdbx_seq_one_letter_code
_entity_poly.pdbx_strand_id
1 'polypeptide(L)'
;MTAYNAVIRFVQGEVPWVYLYGPPGNGKTHLAAAAVNRLIAQGRAVLFTTAPELLAMIRDGFDGGQASARAFGPSSGRGFSRAVLFRVFNARYTTRAHTLVVSNVQPDNIPKPRLRSRFLDGGLCQVVPNGAGDYSQRKSRSRIAQ
;
A
#
# COMPACT_ATOMS: atom_id res chain seq x y z
N MET A 1 0.38 0.83 18.95
CA MET A 1 1.26 0.23 17.93
C MET A 1 1.67 1.31 16.93
N THR A 2 2.96 1.50 16.67
CA THR A 2 3.47 2.58 15.79
C THR A 2 3.58 2.10 14.34
N ALA A 3 3.57 3.04 13.38
CA ALA A 3 3.79 2.73 11.96
C ALA A 3 5.15 2.07 11.71
N TYR A 4 6.19 2.52 12.41
CA TYR A 4 7.53 1.91 12.35
C TYR A 4 7.49 0.44 12.78
N ASN A 5 6.93 0.12 13.96
CA ASN A 5 6.87 -1.26 14.45
C ASN A 5 6.06 -2.15 13.50
N ALA A 6 4.96 -1.65 12.95
CA ALA A 6 4.16 -2.37 11.95
C ALA A 6 4.98 -2.80 10.74
N VAL A 7 5.77 -1.87 10.21
CA VAL A 7 6.60 -2.10 9.03
C VAL A 7 7.75 -3.05 9.34
N ILE A 8 8.35 -2.97 10.52
CA ILE A 8 9.39 -3.91 10.95
C ILE A 8 8.84 -5.34 11.01
N ARG A 9 7.67 -5.55 11.63
CA ARG A 9 6.99 -6.85 11.68
C ARG A 9 6.67 -7.40 10.29
N PHE A 10 6.27 -6.53 9.37
CA PHE A 10 6.04 -6.88 7.97
C PHE A 10 7.34 -7.33 7.27
N VAL A 11 8.43 -6.60 7.46
CA VAL A 11 9.74 -6.93 6.89
C VAL A 11 10.25 -8.27 7.43
N GLN A 12 10.02 -8.53 8.71
CA GLN A 12 10.35 -9.80 9.39
C GLN A 12 9.43 -10.97 8.99
N GLY A 13 8.34 -10.70 8.27
CA GLY A 13 7.38 -11.71 7.83
C GLY A 13 6.41 -12.18 8.92
N GLU A 14 6.34 -11.47 10.05
CA GLU A 14 5.42 -11.80 11.14
C GLU A 14 3.96 -11.45 10.82
N VAL A 15 3.76 -10.42 10.00
CA VAL A 15 2.45 -10.00 9.52
C VAL A 15 2.46 -9.94 8.00
N PRO A 16 1.50 -10.58 7.33
CA PRO A 16 1.50 -10.63 5.88
C PRO A 16 1.06 -9.30 5.28
N TRP A 17 0.16 -8.55 5.92
CA TRP A 17 -0.31 -7.28 5.39
C TRP A 17 -0.19 -6.13 6.39
N VAL A 18 0.18 -4.96 5.89
CA VAL A 18 0.16 -3.70 6.64
C VAL A 18 -0.50 -2.61 5.80
N TYR A 19 -1.45 -1.89 6.39
CA TYR A 19 -2.08 -0.72 5.77
C TYR A 19 -1.74 0.53 6.58
N LEU A 20 -0.84 1.35 6.05
CA LEU A 20 -0.47 2.63 6.65
C LEU A 20 -1.33 3.74 6.06
N TYR A 21 -1.98 4.52 6.92
CA TYR A 21 -2.80 5.65 6.48
C TYR A 21 -2.56 6.93 7.26
N GLY A 22 -2.83 8.09 6.64
CA GLY A 22 -2.71 9.39 7.30
C GLY A 22 -2.49 10.53 6.31
N PRO A 23 -2.40 11.78 6.78
CA PRO A 23 -2.22 12.94 5.91
C PRO A 23 -0.97 12.84 5.02
N PRO A 24 -0.95 13.50 3.85
CA PRO A 24 0.27 13.64 3.07
C PRO A 24 1.39 14.32 3.88
N GLY A 25 2.66 14.11 3.50
CA GLY A 25 3.81 14.74 4.18
C GLY A 25 4.35 14.01 5.41
N ASN A 26 3.67 13.00 5.94
CA ASN A 26 4.08 12.32 7.19
C ASN A 26 5.07 11.16 7.02
N GLY A 27 5.78 11.07 5.89
CA GLY A 27 6.82 10.04 5.68
C GLY A 27 6.32 8.60 5.43
N LYS A 28 5.03 8.37 5.19
CA LYS A 28 4.47 7.03 4.87
C LYS A 28 5.22 6.33 3.73
N THR A 29 5.39 7.05 2.61
CA THR A 29 6.10 6.55 1.44
C THR A 29 7.59 6.34 1.72
N HIS A 30 8.20 7.21 2.52
CA HIS A 30 9.61 7.08 2.90
C HIS A 30 9.84 5.83 3.76
N LEU A 31 8.95 5.57 4.73
CA LEU A 31 8.99 4.36 5.54
C LEU A 31 8.77 3.09 4.69
N ALA A 32 7.86 3.13 3.72
CA ALA A 32 7.68 2.04 2.76
C ALA A 32 8.94 1.81 1.90
N ALA A 33 9.57 2.88 1.42
CA ALA A 33 10.83 2.79 0.65
C ALA A 33 11.97 2.19 1.50
N ALA A 34 12.07 2.58 2.78
CA ALA A 34 13.04 1.98 3.70
C ALA A 34 12.80 0.47 3.90
N ALA A 35 11.53 0.05 4.00
CA ALA A 35 11.15 -1.36 4.07
C ALA A 35 11.55 -2.12 2.79
N VAL A 36 11.28 -1.54 1.62
CA VAL A 36 11.65 -2.09 0.30
C VAL A 36 13.16 -2.29 0.21
N ASN A 37 13.95 -1.27 0.54
CA ASN A 37 15.42 -1.37 0.53
C ASN A 37 15.92 -2.49 1.45
N ARG A 38 15.32 -2.64 2.63
CA ARG A 38 15.67 -3.73 3.56
C ARG A 38 15.33 -5.11 2.99
N LEU A 39 14.17 -5.26 2.37
CA LEU A 39 13.74 -6.52 1.73
C LEU A 39 14.64 -6.88 0.54
N ILE A 40 15.03 -5.90 -0.28
CA ILE A 40 15.99 -6.08 -1.37
C ILE A 40 17.35 -6.52 -0.84
N ALA A 41 17.85 -5.88 0.23
CA ALA A 41 19.11 -6.26 0.87
C ALA A 41 19.08 -7.68 1.46
N GLN A 42 17.89 -8.23 1.73
CA GLN A 42 17.68 -9.62 2.15
C GLN A 42 17.51 -10.59 0.97
N GLY A 43 17.69 -10.13 -0.28
CA GLY A 43 17.51 -10.95 -1.48
C GLY A 43 16.06 -11.26 -1.83
N ARG A 44 15.08 -10.56 -1.23
CA ARG A 44 13.67 -10.78 -1.51
C ARG A 44 13.25 -10.00 -2.76
N ALA A 45 12.53 -10.65 -3.66
CA ALA A 45 11.89 -9.97 -4.79
C ALA A 45 10.78 -9.04 -4.29
N VAL A 46 10.84 -7.77 -4.69
CA VAL A 46 9.88 -6.73 -4.26
C VAL A 46 9.39 -5.94 -5.47
N LEU A 47 8.08 -5.72 -5.53
CA LEU A 47 7.47 -4.74 -6.43
C LEU A 47 7.06 -3.51 -5.61
N PHE A 48 7.65 -2.36 -5.91
CA PHE A 48 7.30 -1.07 -5.31
C PHE A 48 6.80 -0.13 -6.40
N THR A 49 5.51 0.23 -6.34
CA THR A 49 4.84 1.00 -7.39
C THR A 49 3.63 1.73 -6.84
N THR A 50 3.15 2.74 -7.57
CA THR A 50 1.89 3.41 -7.28
C THR A 50 0.71 2.69 -7.94
N ALA A 51 -0.52 2.95 -7.47
CA ALA A 51 -1.71 2.37 -8.10
C ALA A 51 -1.87 2.80 -9.59
N PRO A 52 -1.64 4.08 -9.98
CA PRO A 52 -1.66 4.47 -11.38
C PRO A 52 -0.61 3.75 -12.24
N GLU A 53 0.63 3.64 -11.78
CA GLU A 53 1.71 2.92 -12.49
C GLU A 53 1.40 1.43 -12.64
N LEU A 54 0.92 0.78 -11.57
CA LEU A 54 0.49 -0.62 -11.65
C LEU A 54 -0.58 -0.82 -12.71
N LEU A 55 -1.54 0.10 -12.79
CA LEU A 55 -2.61 0.07 -13.78
C LEU A 55 -2.09 0.37 -15.20
N ALA A 56 -1.02 1.14 -15.34
CA ALA A 56 -0.36 1.38 -16.62
C ALA A 56 0.40 0.13 -17.08
N MET A 57 1.26 -0.44 -16.22
CA MET A 57 1.99 -1.70 -16.49
C MET A 57 1.05 -2.84 -16.88
N ILE A 58 -0.09 -2.95 -16.18
CA ILE A 58 -1.12 -3.94 -16.50
C ILE A 58 -1.73 -3.67 -17.88
N ARG A 59 -2.06 -2.41 -18.20
CA ARG A 59 -2.62 -2.05 -19.51
C ARG A 59 -1.63 -2.34 -20.64
N ASP A 60 -0.40 -1.88 -20.51
CA ASP A 60 0.64 -2.06 -21.52
C ASP A 60 0.92 -3.55 -21.78
N GLY A 61 0.93 -4.38 -20.73
CA GLY A 61 1.09 -5.83 -20.87
C GLY A 61 -0.11 -6.54 -21.51
N PHE A 62 -1.29 -5.91 -21.54
CA PHE A 62 -2.51 -6.47 -22.09
C PHE A 62 -2.85 -5.94 -23.50
N ASP A 63 -2.35 -4.78 -23.91
CA ASP A 63 -2.56 -4.26 -25.26
C ASP A 63 -1.87 -5.12 -26.35
N GLY A 64 -1.06 -6.10 -25.96
CA GLY A 64 -0.56 -7.19 -26.81
C GLY A 64 -1.54 -8.37 -27.02
N GLY A 65 -2.74 -8.38 -26.42
CA GLY A 65 -3.70 -9.48 -26.55
C GLY A 65 -5.15 -9.08 -26.26
N GLN A 66 -6.05 -9.34 -27.22
CA GLN A 66 -7.48 -8.97 -27.21
C GLN A 66 -8.35 -9.52 -26.04
N ALA A 67 -7.75 -10.15 -25.02
CA ALA A 67 -8.43 -10.78 -23.88
C ALA A 67 -8.81 -9.81 -22.73
N SER A 68 -8.36 -8.56 -22.78
CA SER A 68 -8.38 -7.61 -21.66
C SER A 68 -9.77 -7.06 -21.30
N ALA A 69 -10.61 -6.77 -22.31
CA ALA A 69 -11.93 -6.17 -22.10
C ALA A 69 -12.91 -7.09 -21.34
N ARG A 70 -12.84 -8.41 -21.56
CA ARG A 70 -13.73 -9.38 -20.90
C ARG A 70 -13.34 -9.67 -19.46
N ALA A 71 -12.04 -9.66 -19.14
CA ALA A 71 -11.55 -10.02 -17.82
C ALA A 71 -11.51 -8.83 -16.82
N PHE A 72 -11.43 -7.59 -17.32
CA PHE A 72 -11.25 -6.40 -16.48
C PHE A 72 -12.29 -5.28 -16.72
N GLY A 73 -13.23 -5.50 -17.66
CA GLY A 73 -14.13 -4.45 -18.14
C GLY A 73 -13.46 -3.59 -19.22
N PRO A 74 -14.17 -2.59 -19.77
CA PRO A 74 -13.63 -1.72 -20.82
C PRO A 74 -12.31 -1.10 -20.38
N SER A 75 -11.30 -1.10 -21.26
CA SER A 75 -9.93 -0.60 -21.02
C SER A 75 -9.86 0.90 -20.71
N SER A 76 -10.99 1.60 -20.87
CA SER A 76 -11.14 3.04 -20.68
C SER A 76 -12.17 3.35 -19.57
N GLY A 77 -11.72 4.05 -18.52
CA GLY A 77 -12.60 4.69 -17.50
C GLY A 77 -12.30 4.34 -16.02
N ARG A 78 -12.95 5.05 -15.10
CA ARG A 78 -12.82 4.85 -13.63
C ARG A 78 -13.23 3.44 -13.15
N GLY A 79 -14.07 2.75 -13.92
CA GLY A 79 -14.53 1.38 -13.63
C GLY A 79 -13.42 0.34 -13.73
N PHE A 80 -12.57 0.45 -14.75
CA PHE A 80 -11.43 -0.44 -15.03
C PHE A 80 -10.43 -0.45 -13.86
N SER A 81 -9.93 0.73 -13.47
CA SER A 81 -8.96 0.88 -12.39
C SER A 81 -9.42 0.22 -11.09
N ARG A 82 -10.71 0.40 -10.76
CA ARG A 82 -11.32 -0.16 -9.54
C ARG A 82 -11.52 -1.67 -9.63
N ALA A 83 -11.71 -2.23 -10.82
CA ALA A 83 -11.84 -3.67 -11.02
C ALA A 83 -10.47 -4.36 -10.93
N VAL A 84 -9.46 -3.82 -11.61
CA VAL A 84 -8.09 -4.35 -11.60
C VAL A 84 -7.51 -4.33 -10.19
N LEU A 85 -7.53 -3.18 -9.49
CA LEU A 85 -7.01 -3.09 -8.12
C LEU A 85 -7.71 -4.08 -7.18
N PHE A 86 -9.03 -4.23 -7.31
CA PHE A 86 -9.77 -5.20 -6.53
C PHE A 86 -9.30 -6.64 -6.78
N ARG A 87 -9.04 -7.02 -8.04
CA ARG A 87 -8.54 -8.34 -8.40
C ARG A 87 -7.12 -8.57 -7.88
N VAL A 88 -6.23 -7.59 -8.02
CA VAL A 88 -4.86 -7.65 -7.48
C VAL A 88 -4.88 -7.87 -5.97
N PHE A 89 -5.60 -7.02 -5.22
CA PHE A 89 -5.69 -7.19 -3.77
C PHE A 89 -6.42 -8.47 -3.37
N ASN A 90 -7.45 -8.90 -4.11
CA ASN A 90 -8.10 -10.18 -3.85
C ASN A 90 -7.13 -11.35 -3.99
N ALA A 91 -6.40 -11.40 -5.11
CA ALA A 91 -5.48 -12.50 -5.39
C ALA A 91 -4.42 -12.59 -4.29
N ARG A 92 -3.81 -11.46 -3.91
CA ARG A 92 -2.83 -11.39 -2.82
C ARG A 92 -3.42 -11.75 -1.46
N TYR A 93 -4.69 -11.41 -1.22
CA TYR A 93 -5.40 -11.77 0.01
C TYR A 93 -5.59 -13.29 0.09
N THR A 94 -6.13 -13.90 -0.97
CA THR A 94 -6.35 -15.35 -1.05
C THR A 94 -5.07 -16.15 -0.92
N THR A 95 -3.97 -15.69 -1.53
CA THR A 95 -2.66 -16.36 -1.45
C THR A 95 -1.83 -15.95 -0.23
N ARG A 96 -2.35 -15.08 0.64
CA ARG A 96 -1.62 -14.45 1.77
C ARG A 96 -0.27 -13.84 1.36
N ALA A 97 -0.17 -13.36 0.12
CA ALA A 97 1.04 -12.73 -0.38
C ALA A 97 1.32 -11.44 0.39
N HIS A 98 2.58 -11.25 0.80
CA HIS A 98 2.99 -10.14 1.65
C HIS A 98 2.70 -8.78 0.98
N THR A 99 1.88 -7.92 1.58
CA THR A 99 1.44 -6.66 0.96
C THR A 99 1.51 -5.48 1.93
N LEU A 100 2.34 -4.48 1.60
CA LEU A 100 2.39 -3.19 2.30
C LEU A 100 1.66 -2.14 1.46
N VAL A 101 0.64 -1.50 2.03
CA VAL A 101 -0.12 -0.41 1.39
C VAL A 101 0.08 0.88 2.14
N VAL A 102 0.34 1.96 1.41
CA VAL A 102 0.35 3.33 1.93
C VAL A 102 -0.78 4.13 1.28
N SER A 103 -1.56 4.83 2.09
CA SER A 103 -2.76 5.53 1.63
C SER A 103 -3.00 6.82 2.41
N ASN A 104 -3.64 7.81 1.80
CA ASN A 104 -4.15 8.97 2.54
C ASN A 104 -5.60 8.76 3.01
N VAL A 105 -6.23 7.65 2.62
CA VAL A 105 -7.61 7.30 2.93
C VAL A 105 -7.64 6.33 4.11
N GLN A 106 -8.50 6.60 5.09
CA GLN A 106 -8.78 5.66 6.17
C GLN A 106 -9.49 4.41 5.63
N PRO A 107 -9.21 3.20 6.15
CA PRO A 107 -9.82 1.97 5.63
C PRO A 107 -11.35 1.98 5.64
N ASP A 108 -11.98 2.56 6.66
CA ASP A 108 -13.44 2.65 6.79
C ASP A 108 -14.08 3.42 5.63
N ASN A 109 -13.34 4.41 5.12
CA ASN A 109 -13.73 5.29 4.02
C ASN A 109 -13.44 4.69 2.64
N ILE A 110 -12.93 3.45 2.54
CA ILE A 110 -12.74 2.78 1.26
C ILE A 110 -14.12 2.53 0.63
N PRO A 111 -14.43 3.13 -0.54
CA PRO A 111 -15.80 3.09 -1.08
C PRO A 111 -16.25 1.71 -1.57
N LYS A 112 -15.33 0.74 -1.73
CA LYS A 112 -15.67 -0.64 -2.14
C LYS A 112 -15.75 -1.55 -0.91
N PRO A 113 -16.95 -2.04 -0.52
CA PRO A 113 -17.13 -2.85 0.68
C PRO A 113 -16.26 -4.11 0.73
N ARG A 114 -16.18 -4.84 -0.39
CA ARG A 114 -15.36 -6.07 -0.47
C ARG A 114 -13.86 -5.81 -0.35
N LEU A 115 -13.38 -4.64 -0.79
CA LEU A 115 -11.97 -4.28 -0.62
C LEU A 115 -11.70 -3.83 0.82
N ARG A 116 -12.61 -3.03 1.38
CA ARG A 116 -12.58 -2.60 2.79
C ARG A 116 -12.50 -3.79 3.74
N SER A 117 -13.36 -4.80 3.57
CA SER A 117 -13.38 -6.00 4.41
C SER A 117 -12.05 -6.75 4.47
N ARG A 118 -11.26 -6.74 3.39
CA ARG A 118 -9.93 -7.40 3.37
C ARG A 118 -8.87 -6.62 4.13
N PHE A 119 -8.94 -5.29 4.08
CA PHE A 119 -8.02 -4.43 4.84
C PHE A 119 -8.41 -4.35 6.31
N LEU A 120 -9.68 -4.54 6.64
CA LEU A 120 -10.17 -4.61 8.03
C LEU A 120 -10.08 -6.02 8.64
N ASP A 121 -9.64 -7.02 7.89
CA ASP A 121 -9.40 -8.36 8.42
C ASP A 121 -8.16 -8.35 9.30
N GLY A 122 -8.36 -8.24 10.62
CA GLY A 122 -7.28 -8.20 11.61
C GLY A 122 -6.46 -9.48 11.70
N GLY A 123 -6.92 -10.60 11.12
CA GLY A 123 -6.14 -11.83 11.03
C GLY A 123 -5.06 -11.79 9.95
N LEU A 124 -5.17 -10.88 8.98
CA LEU A 124 -4.23 -10.75 7.87
C LEU A 124 -3.57 -9.37 7.83
N CYS A 125 -4.35 -8.31 8.03
CA CYS A 125 -3.95 -6.94 7.79
C CYS A 125 -3.87 -6.12 9.07
N GLN A 126 -2.67 -5.59 9.31
CA GLN A 126 -2.43 -4.65 10.38
C GLN A 126 -2.67 -3.22 9.89
N VAL A 127 -3.78 -2.63 10.30
CA VAL A 127 -4.14 -1.24 9.99
C VAL A 127 -3.49 -0.30 10.99
N VAL A 128 -2.68 0.65 10.53
CA VAL A 128 -1.95 1.57 11.42
C VAL A 128 -2.01 3.01 10.92
N PRO A 129 -2.46 3.96 11.76
CA PRO A 129 -2.34 5.38 11.45
C PRO A 129 -0.88 5.82 11.53
N ASN A 130 -0.47 6.60 10.54
CA ASN A 130 0.80 7.29 10.51
C ASN A 130 0.55 8.80 10.62
N GLY A 131 0.24 9.19 11.85
CA GLY A 131 0.02 10.56 12.29
C GLY A 131 0.88 10.93 13.50
N ALA A 132 2.09 10.37 13.60
CA ALA A 132 3.08 10.91 14.53
C ALA A 132 3.27 12.39 14.15
N GLY A 133 3.04 13.29 15.12
CA GLY A 133 2.98 14.73 14.91
C GLY A 133 4.13 15.23 14.03
N ASP A 134 3.77 16.16 13.13
CA ASP A 134 4.63 16.90 12.22
C ASP A 134 6.14 16.73 12.47
N TYR A 135 6.82 16.01 11.56
CA TYR A 135 8.29 15.98 11.53
C TYR A 135 8.89 17.39 11.39
N SER A 136 8.12 18.35 10.86
CA SER A 136 8.48 19.78 10.74
C SER A 136 8.64 20.49 12.09
N GLN A 137 7.96 20.03 13.15
CA GLN A 137 8.03 20.65 14.49
C GLN A 137 9.33 20.29 15.24
N ARG A 138 10.10 19.30 14.77
CA ARG A 138 11.39 18.93 15.38
C ARG A 138 12.54 19.90 15.04
N LYS A 139 12.39 20.76 14.03
CA LYS A 139 13.37 21.82 13.70
C LYS A 139 13.21 23.10 14.54
N SER A 140 12.06 23.31 15.20
CA SER A 140 11.82 24.51 16.03
C SER A 140 12.45 24.40 17.43
N ARG A 141 12.65 23.18 17.96
CA ARG A 141 13.21 22.97 19.31
C ARG A 141 14.75 22.97 19.40
N SER A 142 15.47 23.05 18.28
CA SER A 142 16.94 23.07 18.26
C SER A 142 17.55 24.45 18.01
N ARG A 143 16.77 25.55 18.11
CA ARG A 143 17.26 26.93 17.90
C ARG A 143 17.06 27.87 19.10
N ILE A 144 16.62 27.40 20.26
CA ILE A 144 16.49 28.21 21.50
C ILE A 144 17.37 27.64 22.63
N ALA A 145 18.41 26.90 22.28
CA ALA A 145 19.44 26.49 23.23
C ALA A 145 20.80 26.78 22.59
N GLN A 146 21.13 28.06 22.50
CA GLN A 146 22.46 28.65 22.43
C GLN A 146 22.34 30.15 22.69
#